data_AF-X1FPU9-F1
#
_entry.id   AF-X1FPU9-F1
#
_cell.length_a   1.000
_cell.length_b   1.000
_cell.length_c   1.000
_cell.angle_alpha   90.00
_cell.angle_beta   90.00
_cell.angle_gamma   90.00
#
_symmetry.space_group_name_H-M   'P 1'
#
loop_
_entity.id
_entity.type
_entity.pdbx_description
1 polymer ?
#
loop_
_entity_poly.entity_id
_entity_poly.type
_entity_poly.pdbx_seq_one_letter_code
_entity_poly.pdbx_strand_id
1 'polypeptide(L)'
;AASNRGINEIRELREKVKYLPNILRKKVYIIDEVHMLTTEAFNALLKVLEEPPEHVIFIMATTEPNKVIPTIMSRCQRFDFFPIPMDKIKERLRKIAKSEKITISDSAMSLISKYVDGSLRDADGILEQLAAFGEDKIEVADIISLLGVTDLEMLFEFTDILIEKNLARSLLLVNKITGSNQTNFLIFFFYSSIRNL
;
A
#
# COMPACT_ATOMS: atom_id res chain seq x y z
N ALA A 1 16.88 -11.30 -17.72
CA ALA A 1 17.69 -12.03 -16.72
C ALA A 1 17.02 -12.07 -15.31
N ALA A 2 15.68 -12.17 -15.23
CA ALA A 2 14.91 -12.06 -13.98
C ALA A 2 14.26 -13.37 -13.48
N SER A 3 14.32 -14.46 -14.25
CA SER A 3 13.63 -15.72 -13.93
C SER A 3 14.37 -16.61 -12.91
N ASN A 4 15.67 -16.43 -12.69
CA ASN A 4 16.48 -17.36 -11.88
C ASN A 4 16.52 -17.07 -10.38
N ARG A 5 16.13 -15.87 -9.91
CA ARG A 5 16.22 -15.55 -8.46
C ARG A 5 15.20 -16.35 -7.65
N GLY A 6 13.93 -16.35 -8.07
CA GLY A 6 12.88 -17.07 -7.34
C GLY A 6 13.03 -18.60 -7.35
N ILE A 7 13.49 -19.20 -8.46
CA ILE A 7 13.56 -20.67 -8.57
C ILE A 7 14.57 -21.28 -7.60
N ASN A 8 15.77 -20.69 -7.50
CA ASN A 8 16.82 -21.23 -6.62
C ASN A 8 16.44 -21.08 -5.14
N GLU A 9 15.90 -19.92 -4.76
CA GLU A 9 15.40 -19.65 -3.41
C GLU A 9 14.30 -20.63 -3.01
N ILE A 10 13.35 -20.90 -3.92
CA ILE A 10 12.26 -21.85 -3.66
C ILE A 10 12.76 -23.30 -3.57
N ARG A 11 13.75 -23.70 -4.37
CA ARG A 11 14.36 -25.04 -4.25
C ARG A 11 15.09 -25.21 -2.92
N GLU A 12 15.85 -24.21 -2.51
CA GLU A 12 16.48 -24.22 -1.19
C GLU A 12 15.45 -24.25 -0.06
N LEU A 13 14.37 -23.48 -0.19
CA LEU A 13 13.27 -23.47 0.76
C LEU A 13 12.70 -24.88 0.92
N ARG A 14 12.39 -25.55 -0.19
CA ARG A 14 11.86 -26.93 -0.20
C ARG A 14 12.78 -27.91 0.53
N GLU A 15 14.09 -27.81 0.36
CA GLU A 15 15.04 -28.64 1.10
C GLU A 15 15.07 -28.30 2.59
N LYS A 16 15.07 -27.01 2.93
CA LYS A 16 15.08 -26.51 4.31
C LYS A 16 13.80 -26.81 5.09
N VAL A 17 12.67 -27.05 4.41
CA VAL A 17 11.37 -27.37 5.02
C VAL A 17 11.36 -28.73 5.72
N LYS A 18 12.16 -29.69 5.25
CA LYS A 18 12.21 -31.05 5.81
C LYS A 18 12.79 -31.10 7.23
N TYR A 19 13.59 -30.10 7.60
CA TYR A 19 14.24 -30.06 8.91
C TYR A 19 13.33 -29.45 9.97
N LEU A 20 13.39 -30.02 11.18
CA LEU A 20 12.70 -29.49 12.35
C LEU A 20 13.18 -28.06 12.68
N PRO A 21 12.35 -27.24 13.32
CA PRO A 21 12.76 -25.90 13.72
C PRO A 21 13.76 -25.99 14.89
N ASN A 22 14.78 -25.14 14.87
CA ASN A 22 15.88 -25.20 15.85
C ASN A 22 15.49 -24.71 17.27
N ILE A 23 14.49 -23.84 17.38
CA ILE A 23 14.15 -23.14 18.64
C ILE A 23 12.63 -23.17 18.91
N LEU A 24 11.83 -22.93 17.87
CA LEU A 24 10.38 -22.80 17.98
C LEU A 24 9.65 -24.11 17.66
N ARG A 25 8.37 -24.20 18.02
CA ARG A 25 7.53 -25.37 17.69
C ARG A 25 7.13 -25.43 16.22
N LYS A 26 7.06 -24.28 15.56
CA LYS A 26 6.67 -24.14 14.16
C LYS A 26 7.70 -23.30 13.40
N LYS A 27 7.85 -23.56 12.11
CA LYS A 27 8.65 -22.83 11.15
C LYS A 27 7.71 -22.19 10.14
N VAL A 28 7.68 -20.86 10.12
CA VAL A 28 6.76 -20.10 9.28
C VAL A 28 7.51 -19.58 8.05
N TYR A 29 6.94 -19.78 6.87
CA TYR A 29 7.42 -19.23 5.61
C TYR A 29 6.40 -18.24 5.07
N ILE A 30 6.82 -16.99 4.89
CA ILE A 30 6.01 -15.94 4.30
C ILE A 30 6.51 -15.70 2.88
N ILE A 31 5.64 -15.87 1.90
CA ILE A 31 5.93 -15.59 0.50
C ILE A 31 5.02 -14.44 0.08
N ASP A 32 5.62 -13.27 -0.11
CA ASP A 32 4.92 -12.09 -0.60
C ASP A 32 4.86 -12.11 -2.13
N GLU A 33 3.80 -11.51 -2.67
CA GLU A 33 3.48 -11.49 -4.11
C GLU A 33 3.64 -12.85 -4.80
N VAL A 34 2.99 -13.88 -4.25
CA VAL A 34 3.11 -15.28 -4.73
C VAL A 34 2.74 -15.44 -6.21
N HIS A 35 1.94 -14.52 -6.77
CA HIS A 35 1.60 -14.49 -8.19
C HIS A 35 2.81 -14.23 -9.11
N MET A 36 3.93 -13.74 -8.56
CA MET A 36 5.19 -13.51 -9.27
C MET A 36 6.07 -14.76 -9.35
N LEU A 37 5.71 -15.85 -8.66
CA LEU A 37 6.45 -17.11 -8.76
C LEU A 37 6.36 -17.71 -10.16
N THR A 38 7.48 -18.20 -10.67
CA THR A 38 7.48 -18.95 -11.93
C THR A 38 6.79 -20.30 -11.75
N THR A 39 6.29 -20.87 -12.84
CA THR A 39 5.66 -22.19 -12.85
C THR A 39 6.58 -23.28 -12.29
N GLU A 40 7.89 -23.20 -12.56
CA GLU A 40 8.88 -24.16 -12.05
C GLU A 40 9.06 -24.04 -10.53
N ALA A 41 9.12 -22.82 -10.00
CA ALA A 41 9.19 -22.57 -8.57
C ALA A 41 7.93 -23.11 -7.88
N PHE A 42 6.76 -22.87 -8.48
CA PHE A 42 5.50 -23.42 -7.98
C PHE A 42 5.49 -24.96 -7.94
N ASN A 43 5.88 -25.61 -9.03
CA ASN A 43 5.93 -27.07 -9.09
C ASN A 43 6.88 -27.68 -8.06
N ALA A 44 7.96 -26.95 -7.70
CA ALA A 44 8.86 -27.37 -6.63
C ALA A 44 8.20 -27.34 -5.24
N LEU A 45 7.23 -26.44 -5.01
CA LEU A 45 6.49 -26.32 -3.75
C LEU A 45 5.26 -27.23 -3.67
N LEU A 46 4.69 -27.66 -4.81
CA LEU A 46 3.44 -28.43 -4.85
C LEU A 46 3.43 -29.61 -3.88
N LYS A 47 4.47 -30.46 -3.92
CA LYS A 47 4.56 -31.64 -3.05
C LYS A 47 4.54 -31.26 -1.56
N VAL A 48 5.15 -30.13 -1.21
CA VAL A 48 5.22 -29.64 0.18
C VAL A 48 3.88 -29.02 0.60
N LEU A 49 3.16 -28.37 -0.30
CA LEU A 49 1.83 -27.82 -0.02
C LEU A 49 0.75 -28.91 0.07
N GLU A 50 0.93 -30.04 -0.62
CA GLU A 50 0.05 -31.21 -0.54
C GLU A 50 0.19 -31.96 0.78
N GLU A 51 1.42 -32.16 1.24
CA GLU A 51 1.74 -32.87 2.48
C GLU A 51 2.66 -32.00 3.33
N PRO A 52 2.15 -30.88 3.90
CA PRO A 52 2.97 -29.98 4.69
C PRO A 52 3.44 -30.70 5.96
N PRO A 53 4.74 -30.66 6.27
CA PRO A 53 5.22 -31.16 7.56
C PRO A 53 4.49 -30.46 8.70
N GLU A 54 4.13 -31.19 9.75
CA GLU A 54 3.32 -30.62 10.84
C GLU A 54 3.96 -29.38 11.47
N HIS A 55 5.28 -29.30 11.50
CA HIS A 55 6.01 -28.16 12.06
C HIS A 55 6.10 -26.94 11.11
N VAL A 56 5.51 -26.98 9.92
CA VAL A 56 5.64 -25.91 8.91
C VAL A 56 4.31 -25.22 8.64
N ILE A 57 4.36 -23.89 8.54
CA ILE A 57 3.23 -23.06 8.15
C ILE A 57 3.65 -22.18 6.99
N PHE A 58 2.87 -22.20 5.91
CA PHE A 58 3.03 -21.28 4.78
C PHE A 58 2.00 -20.16 4.89
N ILE A 59 2.47 -18.93 4.73
CA ILE A 59 1.65 -17.73 4.57
C ILE A 59 2.00 -17.15 3.21
N MET A 60 1.02 -17.06 2.33
CA MET A 60 1.19 -16.51 0.99
C MET A 60 0.34 -15.27 0.86
N ALA A 61 0.95 -14.17 0.41
CA ALA A 61 0.28 -12.91 0.15
C ALA A 61 0.30 -12.60 -1.35
N THR A 62 -0.73 -11.93 -1.83
CA THR A 62 -0.85 -11.48 -3.22
C THR A 62 -1.80 -10.29 -3.29
N THR A 63 -1.47 -9.32 -4.12
CA THR A 63 -2.40 -8.27 -4.54
C THR A 63 -3.29 -8.69 -5.72
N GLU A 64 -2.93 -9.78 -6.42
CA GLU A 64 -3.61 -10.28 -7.61
C GLU A 64 -4.05 -11.75 -7.45
N PRO A 65 -5.13 -12.05 -6.72
CA PRO A 65 -5.55 -13.43 -6.44
C PRO A 65 -5.90 -14.21 -7.72
N ASN A 66 -6.40 -13.55 -8.77
CA ASN A 66 -6.76 -14.19 -10.04
C ASN A 66 -5.54 -14.65 -10.86
N LYS A 67 -4.35 -14.11 -10.58
CA LYS A 67 -3.10 -14.55 -11.21
C LYS A 67 -2.46 -15.72 -10.47
N VAL A 68 -2.93 -16.05 -9.28
CA VAL A 68 -2.46 -17.22 -8.54
C VAL A 68 -3.06 -18.47 -9.17
N ILE A 69 -2.20 -19.47 -9.39
CA ILE A 69 -2.61 -20.73 -10.03
C ILE A 69 -3.66 -21.44 -9.15
N PRO A 70 -4.77 -21.94 -9.72
CA PRO A 70 -5.85 -22.57 -8.94
C PRO A 70 -5.41 -23.71 -8.03
N THR A 71 -4.35 -24.43 -8.39
CA THR A 71 -3.80 -25.54 -7.61
C THR A 71 -3.14 -25.11 -6.29
N ILE A 72 -2.63 -23.88 -6.18
CA ILE A 72 -2.23 -23.27 -4.89
C ILE A 72 -3.48 -22.99 -4.07
N MET A 73 -4.42 -22.27 -4.70
CA MET A 73 -5.63 -21.80 -4.01
C MET A 73 -6.42 -22.96 -3.43
N SER A 74 -6.49 -24.10 -4.11
CA SER A 74 -7.22 -25.27 -3.63
C SER A 74 -6.58 -25.96 -2.41
N ARG A 75 -5.30 -25.68 -2.11
CA ARG A 75 -4.53 -26.27 -0.99
C ARG A 75 -4.33 -25.28 0.15
N CYS A 76 -4.90 -24.08 0.05
CA CYS A 76 -4.68 -23.00 0.99
C CYS A 76 -6.00 -22.50 1.55
N GLN A 77 -6.00 -22.13 2.83
CA GLN A 77 -7.09 -21.36 3.38
C GLN A 77 -6.96 -19.91 2.91
N ARG A 78 -7.95 -19.46 2.14
CA ARG A 78 -7.99 -18.10 1.62
C ARG A 78 -8.57 -17.15 2.65
N PHE A 79 -7.87 -16.04 2.88
CA PHE A 79 -8.34 -14.90 3.65
C PHE A 79 -8.26 -13.67 2.76
N ASP A 80 -9.41 -13.04 2.52
CA ASP A 80 -9.47 -11.80 1.76
C ASP A 80 -9.40 -10.60 2.71
N PHE A 81 -8.44 -9.71 2.44
CA PHE A 81 -8.31 -8.43 3.13
C PHE A 81 -8.93 -7.35 2.26
N PHE A 82 -9.82 -6.56 2.84
CA PHE A 82 -10.46 -5.44 2.17
C PHE A 82 -9.87 -4.11 2.66
N PRO A 83 -9.92 -3.04 1.85
CA PRO A 83 -9.54 -1.70 2.28
C PRO A 83 -10.22 -1.30 3.59
N ILE A 84 -9.47 -0.68 4.50
CA ILE A 84 -9.99 -0.32 5.81
C ILE A 84 -10.92 0.89 5.69
N PRO A 85 -12.13 0.86 6.30
CA PRO A 85 -13.02 2.02 6.31
C PRO A 85 -12.37 3.25 6.93
N MET A 86 -12.64 4.44 6.37
CA MET A 86 -12.04 5.71 6.81
C MET A 86 -12.23 5.97 8.31
N ASP A 87 -13.39 5.63 8.89
CA ASP A 87 -13.64 5.82 10.32
C ASP A 87 -12.73 4.97 11.20
N LYS A 88 -12.35 3.77 10.74
CA LYS A 88 -11.42 2.90 11.45
C LYS A 88 -9.98 3.40 11.36
N ILE A 89 -9.60 4.00 10.23
CA ILE A 89 -8.30 4.68 10.08
C ILE A 89 -8.24 5.88 11.02
N LYS A 90 -9.26 6.75 11.04
CA LYS A 90 -9.34 7.87 12.00
C LYS A 90 -9.26 7.40 13.45
N GLU A 91 -9.94 6.30 13.80
CA GLU A 91 -9.87 5.71 15.14
C GLU A 91 -8.44 5.27 15.49
N ARG A 92 -7.73 4.64 14.55
CA ARG A 92 -6.33 4.25 14.70
C ARG A 92 -5.40 5.45 14.89
N LEU A 93 -5.49 6.44 13.99
CA LEU A 93 -4.68 7.66 14.06
C LEU A 93 -4.88 8.39 15.40
N ARG A 94 -6.13 8.49 15.88
CA ARG A 94 -6.45 9.09 17.17
C ARG A 94 -5.81 8.34 18.35
N LYS A 95 -5.75 7.00 18.28
CA LYS A 95 -5.09 6.18 19.32
C LYS A 95 -3.59 6.39 19.34
N ILE A 96 -2.95 6.41 18.17
CA ILE A 96 -1.50 6.67 18.04
C ILE A 96 -1.18 8.09 18.52
N ALA A 97 -1.90 9.09 18.02
CA ALA A 97 -1.70 10.48 18.43
C ALA A 97 -1.79 10.65 19.95
N LYS A 98 -2.75 9.96 20.60
CA LYS A 98 -2.88 9.98 22.07
C LYS A 98 -1.71 9.29 22.78
N SER A 99 -1.16 8.18 22.28
CA SER A 99 -0.02 7.51 22.91
C SER A 99 1.25 8.33 22.79
N GLU A 100 1.45 8.96 21.64
CA GLU A 100 2.63 9.77 21.32
C GLU A 100 2.51 11.24 21.79
N LYS A 101 1.38 11.60 22.43
CA LYS A 101 1.07 12.98 22.89
C LYS A 101 1.04 14.02 21.77
N ILE A 102 0.67 13.61 20.57
CA ILE A 102 0.50 14.46 19.41
C ILE A 102 -0.94 14.99 19.40
N THR A 103 -1.10 16.30 19.21
CA THR A 103 -2.41 16.93 19.00
C THR A 103 -2.70 16.95 17.50
N ILE A 104 -3.71 16.21 17.03
CA ILE A 104 -4.11 16.21 15.62
C ILE A 104 -5.58 16.61 15.47
N SER A 105 -5.88 17.52 14.54
CA SER A 105 -7.27 17.93 14.27
C SER A 105 -8.07 16.85 13.54
N ASP A 106 -9.40 16.84 13.71
CA ASP A 106 -10.26 15.84 13.06
C ASP A 106 -10.31 16.00 11.53
N SER A 107 -10.20 17.24 11.04
CA SER A 107 -10.05 17.56 9.63
C SER A 107 -8.74 17.00 9.06
N ALA A 108 -7.63 17.09 9.80
CA ALA A 108 -6.35 16.49 9.44
C ALA A 108 -6.45 14.97 9.34
N MET A 109 -7.00 14.29 10.37
CA MET A 109 -7.22 12.84 10.34
C MET A 109 -8.13 12.41 9.19
N SER A 110 -9.17 13.19 8.89
CA SER A 110 -10.08 12.93 7.78
C SER A 110 -9.38 13.04 6.43
N LEU A 111 -8.51 14.04 6.25
CA LEU A 111 -7.74 14.20 5.02
C LEU A 111 -6.78 13.02 4.81
N ILE A 112 -6.03 12.62 5.83
CA ILE A 112 -5.12 11.46 5.77
C ILE A 112 -5.92 10.20 5.40
N SER A 113 -7.02 9.94 6.12
CA SER A 113 -7.84 8.74 5.91
C SER A 113 -8.45 8.67 4.52
N LYS A 114 -8.75 9.82 3.91
CA LYS A 114 -9.25 9.91 2.53
C LYS A 114 -8.12 9.66 1.53
N TYR A 115 -6.94 10.21 1.78
CA TYR A 115 -5.79 10.14 0.87
C TYR A 115 -5.22 8.73 0.73
N VAL A 116 -5.14 7.97 1.83
CA VAL A 116 -4.52 6.65 1.88
C VAL A 116 -5.41 5.51 1.36
N ASP A 117 -6.67 5.81 1.02
CA ASP A 117 -7.64 4.89 0.40
C ASP A 117 -7.68 3.49 1.02
N GLY A 118 -7.73 3.42 2.35
CA GLY A 118 -7.82 2.15 3.08
C GLY A 118 -6.49 1.52 3.50
N SER A 119 -5.35 2.09 3.09
CA SER A 119 -4.01 1.66 3.52
C SER A 119 -3.66 2.20 4.91
N LEU A 120 -3.69 1.31 5.91
CA LEU A 120 -3.31 1.67 7.27
C LEU A 120 -1.82 2.00 7.40
N ARG A 121 -0.98 1.30 6.63
CA ARG A 121 0.46 1.49 6.64
C ARG A 121 0.83 2.89 6.18
N ASP A 122 0.18 3.37 5.11
CA ASP A 122 0.42 4.71 4.61
C ASP A 122 -0.14 5.77 5.56
N ALA A 123 -1.27 5.49 6.23
CA ALA A 123 -1.82 6.38 7.25
C ALA A 123 -0.87 6.58 8.44
N ASP A 124 -0.37 5.46 8.99
CA ASP A 124 0.59 5.47 10.11
C ASP A 124 1.90 6.16 9.66
N GLY A 125 2.39 5.86 8.44
CA GLY A 125 3.60 6.48 7.88
C GLY A 125 3.49 8.01 7.67
N ILE A 126 2.35 8.51 7.20
CA ILE A 126 2.10 9.95 7.08
C ILE A 126 2.11 10.60 8.46
N LEU A 127 1.45 10.00 9.46
CA LEU A 127 1.43 10.52 10.82
C LEU A 127 2.84 10.55 11.43
N GLU A 128 3.63 9.50 11.24
CA GLU A 128 5.03 9.44 11.68
C GLU A 128 5.89 10.54 11.05
N GLN A 129 5.73 10.79 9.74
CA GLN A 129 6.43 11.87 9.07
C GLN A 129 6.03 13.23 9.63
N LEU A 130 4.73 13.50 9.79
CA LEU A 130 4.25 14.76 10.37
C LEU A 130 4.76 14.96 11.80
N ALA A 131 4.80 13.90 12.60
CA ALA A 131 5.35 13.95 13.96
C ALA A 131 6.86 14.23 13.99
N ALA A 132 7.59 13.84 12.95
CA ALA A 132 9.03 14.09 12.85
C ALA A 132 9.38 15.54 12.44
N PHE A 133 8.51 16.19 11.67
CA PHE A 133 8.74 17.55 11.14
C PHE A 133 7.96 18.64 11.87
N GLY A 134 6.88 18.29 12.59
CA GLY A 134 5.94 19.22 13.20
C GLY A 134 6.20 19.52 14.67
N GLU A 135 5.64 20.64 15.13
CA GLU A 135 5.38 20.88 16.56
C GLU A 135 4.34 19.87 17.09
N ASP A 136 4.04 19.89 18.39
CA ASP A 136 3.07 18.98 19.04
C ASP A 136 1.63 19.05 18.48
N LYS A 137 1.37 19.90 17.46
CA LYS A 137 0.06 20.12 16.84
C LYS A 137 0.11 19.95 15.32
N ILE A 138 -0.67 19.01 14.80
CA ILE A 138 -0.85 18.71 13.38
C ILE A 138 -2.19 19.24 12.89
N GLU A 139 -2.13 20.11 11.89
CA GLU A 139 -3.26 20.69 11.17
C GLU A 139 -3.28 20.27 9.68
N VAL A 140 -4.35 20.66 8.99
CA VAL A 140 -4.54 20.33 7.56
C VAL A 140 -3.42 20.92 6.70
N ALA A 141 -2.93 22.11 7.06
CA ALA A 141 -1.85 22.78 6.35
C ALA A 141 -0.54 21.96 6.35
N ASP A 142 -0.24 21.27 7.45
CA ASP A 142 0.97 20.44 7.57
C ASP A 142 0.90 19.22 6.66
N ILE A 143 -0.27 18.60 6.57
CA ILE A 143 -0.52 17.48 5.64
C ILE A 143 -0.38 17.95 4.19
N ILE A 144 -0.97 19.10 3.86
CA ILE A 144 -0.87 19.71 2.53
C ILE A 144 0.60 19.99 2.20
N SER A 145 1.36 20.56 3.14
CA SER A 145 2.80 20.83 2.95
C SER A 145 3.60 19.53 2.76
N LEU A 146 3.37 18.51 3.59
CA LEU A 146 4.06 17.21 3.51
C LEU A 146 3.74 16.48 2.20
N LEU A 147 2.47 16.46 1.79
CA LEU A 147 2.04 15.83 0.54
C LEU A 147 2.40 16.68 -0.69
N GLY A 148 3.00 17.86 -0.49
CA GLY A 148 3.48 18.74 -1.56
C GLY A 148 2.37 19.44 -2.32
N VAL A 149 1.24 19.73 -1.68
CA VAL A 149 0.04 20.24 -2.32
C VAL A 149 0.02 21.76 -2.21
N THR A 150 0.95 22.42 -2.87
CA THR A 150 1.06 23.87 -2.65
C THR A 150 -0.01 24.66 -3.38
N ASP A 151 -0.57 24.17 -4.49
CA ASP A 151 -1.31 25.07 -5.38
C ASP A 151 -2.76 24.61 -5.61
N LEU A 152 -3.66 25.03 -4.72
CA LEU A 152 -5.08 25.22 -5.11
C LEU A 152 -5.17 26.07 -6.39
N GLU A 153 -4.25 27.01 -6.58
CA GLU A 153 -4.08 27.78 -7.82
C GLU A 153 -3.87 26.88 -9.05
N MET A 154 -3.13 25.78 -8.93
CA MET A 154 -2.89 24.84 -10.02
C MET A 154 -4.14 24.03 -10.34
N LEU A 155 -4.97 23.74 -9.34
CA LEU A 155 -6.29 23.12 -9.55
C LEU A 155 -7.22 24.08 -10.31
N PHE A 156 -7.25 25.37 -9.92
CA PHE A 156 -8.02 26.39 -10.62
C PHE A 156 -7.52 26.60 -12.05
N GLU A 157 -6.20 26.71 -12.23
CA GLU A 157 -5.56 26.77 -13.56
C GLU A 157 -5.93 25.56 -14.41
N PHE A 158 -5.93 24.35 -13.83
CA PHE A 158 -6.36 23.14 -14.54
C PHE A 158 -7.84 23.20 -14.93
N THR A 159 -8.74 23.61 -14.03
CA THR A 159 -10.16 23.76 -14.36
C THR A 159 -10.40 24.81 -15.43
N ASP A 160 -9.70 25.94 -15.38
CA ASP A 160 -9.81 27.00 -16.38
C ASP A 160 -9.34 26.51 -17.76
N ILE A 161 -8.21 25.82 -17.80
CA ILE A 161 -7.69 25.21 -19.04
C ILE A 161 -8.67 24.20 -19.64
N LEU A 162 -9.34 23.40 -18.81
CA LEU A 162 -10.35 22.44 -19.25
C LEU A 162 -11.60 23.13 -19.81
N ILE A 163 -12.07 24.20 -19.15
CA ILE A 163 -13.21 25.01 -19.62
C ILE A 163 -12.86 25.69 -20.96
N GLU A 164 -11.66 26.25 -21.06
CA GLU A 164 -11.15 26.92 -22.27
C GLU A 164 -10.79 25.96 -23.41
N LYS A 165 -10.70 24.64 -23.14
CA LYS A 165 -10.24 23.59 -24.08
C LYS A 165 -8.86 23.91 -24.70
N ASN A 166 -7.98 24.54 -23.93
CA ASN A 166 -6.68 25.01 -24.43
C ASN A 166 -5.62 23.89 -24.34
N LEU A 167 -5.38 23.21 -25.47
CA LEU A 167 -4.43 22.09 -25.56
C LEU A 167 -2.97 22.50 -25.26
N ALA A 168 -2.55 23.71 -25.65
CA ALA A 168 -1.18 24.14 -25.42
C ALA A 168 -0.91 24.39 -23.94
N ARG A 169 -1.84 25.06 -23.25
CA ARG A 169 -1.75 25.29 -21.80
C ARG A 169 -1.85 23.98 -21.00
N SER A 170 -2.69 23.03 -21.43
CA SER A 170 -2.81 21.75 -20.74
C SER A 170 -1.51 20.93 -20.80
N LEU A 171 -0.82 20.92 -21.93
CA LEU A 171 0.47 20.24 -22.07
C LEU A 171 1.57 20.89 -21.21
N LEU A 172 1.59 22.22 -21.12
CA LEU A 172 2.54 22.96 -20.26
C LEU A 172 2.30 22.65 -18.78
N LEU A 173 1.04 22.63 -18.36
CA LEU A 173 0.64 22.30 -17.00
C LEU A 173 0.98 20.84 -16.66
N VAL A 174 0.68 19.89 -17.56
CA VAL A 174 1.08 18.48 -17.39
C VAL A 174 2.60 18.37 -17.23
N ASN A 175 3.38 19.05 -18.06
CA ASN A 175 4.85 19.04 -17.96
C ASN A 175 5.34 19.57 -16.59
N LYS A 176 4.74 20.67 -16.10
CA LYS A 176 5.01 21.23 -14.76
C LYS A 176 4.71 20.22 -13.65
N ILE A 177 3.59 19.50 -13.77
CA ILE A 177 3.16 18.48 -12.80
C ILE A 177 4.09 17.27 -12.82
N THR A 178 4.43 16.72 -14.00
CA THR A 178 5.34 15.56 -14.10
C THR A 178 6.76 15.84 -13.60
N GLY A 179 7.20 17.11 -13.58
CA GLY A 179 8.46 17.50 -12.97
C GLY A 179 8.45 17.53 -11.43
N SER A 180 7.26 17.43 -10.83
CA SER A 180 7.06 17.44 -9.38
C SER A 180 6.54 16.07 -8.92
N ASN A 181 6.87 15.65 -7.69
CA ASN A 181 6.37 14.37 -7.15
C ASN A 181 4.88 14.42 -6.72
N GLN A 182 4.10 15.37 -7.27
CA GLN A 182 2.78 15.80 -6.79
C GLN A 182 1.60 15.27 -7.62
N THR A 183 1.88 14.53 -8.70
CA THR A 183 0.88 14.06 -9.69
C THR A 183 -0.29 13.29 -9.06
N ASN A 184 -0.01 12.40 -8.10
CA ASN A 184 -1.04 11.56 -7.48
C ASN A 184 -2.01 12.37 -6.61
N PHE A 185 -1.51 13.42 -5.93
CA PHE A 185 -2.37 14.23 -5.08
C PHE A 185 -3.29 15.14 -5.90
N LEU A 186 -2.79 15.77 -6.97
CA LEU A 186 -3.61 16.61 -7.85
C LEU A 186 -4.78 15.83 -8.47
N ILE A 187 -4.51 14.62 -8.97
CA ILE A 187 -5.55 13.74 -9.52
C ILE A 187 -6.59 13.40 -8.45
N PHE A 188 -6.15 13.03 -7.25
CA PHE A 188 -7.04 12.72 -6.14
C PHE A 188 -7.91 13.93 -5.73
N PHE A 189 -7.31 15.11 -5.57
CA PHE A 189 -8.03 16.31 -5.14
C PHE A 189 -9.04 16.76 -6.20
N PHE A 190 -8.66 16.73 -7.47
CA PHE A 190 -9.54 17.01 -8.61
C PHE A 190 -10.71 16.02 -8.69
N TYR A 191 -10.43 14.71 -8.65
CA TYR A 191 -11.46 13.68 -8.63
C TYR A 191 -12.43 13.87 -7.47
N SER A 192 -11.90 14.21 -6.29
CA SER A 192 -12.72 14.41 -5.10
C SER A 192 -13.53 15.70 -5.10
N SER A 193 -13.05 16.74 -5.79
CA SER A 193 -13.76 18.01 -5.96
C SER A 193 -14.90 17.88 -6.96
N ILE A 194 -14.67 17.15 -8.07
CA ILE A 194 -15.71 16.86 -9.07
C ILE A 194 -16.79 15.92 -8.52
N ARG A 195 -16.43 14.91 -7.73
CA ARG A 195 -17.41 13.97 -7.16
C ARG A 195 -18.42 14.64 -6.20
N ASN A 196 -18.09 15.83 -5.69
CA ASN A 196 -18.92 16.59 -4.76
C ASN A 196 -19.73 17.72 -5.44
N LEU A 197 -19.61 17.88 -6.77
CA LEU A 197 -20.47 18.72 -7.61
C LEU A 197 -21.63 17.89 -8.17
#